data_AF-A0A934FT55-F1
#
_entry.id   AF-A0A934FT55-F1
#
_cell.length_a   1.000
_cell.length_b   1.000
_cell.length_c   1.000
_cell.angle_alpha   90.00
_cell.angle_beta   90.00
_cell.angle_gamma   90.00
#
_symmetry.space_group_name_H-M   'P 1'
#
loop_
_entity.id
_entity.type
_entity.pdbx_description
1 polymer ?
#
loop_
_entity_poly.entity_id
_entity_poly.type
_entity_poly.pdbx_seq_one_letter_code
_entity_poly.pdbx_strand_id
1 'polypeptide(L)'
;MTLTPSKLRADIYRILDRILATGIPIEVSRGRRKLKIVPDDSGQSKLDRLKRRPKAIRGDPEVLVHVDWSKEVELMSNRARARFDAEDTTIRRNHRRAKW
;
A
#
# COMPACT_ATOMS: atom_id res chain seq x y z
N MET A 1 -0.75 21.43 -15.17
CA MET A 1 -1.38 22.41 -16.10
C MET A 1 -2.89 22.20 -16.05
N THR A 2 -3.67 23.28 -15.92
CA THR A 2 -5.13 23.22 -15.77
C THR A 2 -5.80 23.85 -16.98
N LEU A 3 -6.75 23.15 -17.59
CA LEU A 3 -7.48 23.58 -18.78
C LEU A 3 -8.92 23.96 -18.46
N THR A 4 -9.52 24.80 -19.30
CA THR A 4 -10.96 25.07 -19.28
C THR A 4 -11.71 23.99 -20.09
N PRO A 5 -13.02 23.81 -19.87
CA PRO A 5 -13.80 22.82 -20.61
C PRO A 5 -13.86 23.16 -22.10
N SER A 6 -13.90 24.46 -22.44
CA SER A 6 -13.90 24.93 -23.83
C SER A 6 -12.58 24.58 -24.53
N LYS A 7 -11.44 24.74 -23.85
CA LYS A 7 -10.13 24.37 -24.42
C LYS A 7 -9.99 22.85 -24.56
N LEU A 8 -10.52 22.09 -23.60
CA LEU A 8 -10.60 20.62 -23.72
C LEU A 8 -11.44 20.21 -24.94
N ARG A 9 -12.61 20.82 -25.14
CA ARG A 9 -13.51 20.49 -26.26
C ARG A 9 -12.88 20.76 -27.62
N ALA A 10 -12.15 21.87 -27.76
CA ALA A 10 -11.51 22.24 -29.03
C ALA A 10 -10.42 21.26 -29.47
N ASP A 11 -9.69 20.67 -28.51
CA ASP A 11 -8.45 19.92 -28.77
C ASP A 11 -8.47 18.50 -28.17
N ILE A 12 -9.65 17.90 -27.97
CA ILE A 12 -9.82 16.71 -27.12
C ILE A 12 -8.95 15.53 -27.54
N TYR A 13 -8.90 15.18 -28.82
CA TYR A 13 -8.12 14.03 -29.31
C TYR A 13 -6.61 14.24 -29.10
N ARG A 14 -6.07 15.40 -29.49
CA ARG A 14 -4.65 15.72 -29.30
C ARG A 14 -4.24 15.70 -27.82
N ILE A 15 -5.14 16.11 -26.94
CA ILE A 15 -4.93 16.06 -25.49
C ILE A 15 -4.90 14.61 -25.00
N LEU A 16 -5.86 13.77 -25.42
CA LEU A 16 -5.90 12.36 -25.04
C LEU A 16 -4.66 11.60 -25.54
N ASP A 17 -4.26 11.82 -26.78
CA ASP A 17 -3.05 11.19 -27.36
C ASP A 17 -1.80 11.56 -26.56
N ARG A 18 -1.67 12.83 -26.16
CA ARG A 18 -0.55 13.27 -25.32
C ARG A 18 -0.58 12.60 -23.95
N ILE A 19 -1.75 12.48 -23.33
CA ILE A 19 -1.89 11.82 -22.02
C ILE A 19 -1.47 10.35 -22.14
N LEU A 20 -1.91 9.65 -23.18
CA LEU A 20 -1.53 8.27 -23.44
C LEU A 20 -0.04 8.11 -23.76
N ALA A 21 0.54 9.01 -24.56
CA ALA A 21 1.95 8.94 -24.95
C ALA A 21 2.92 9.29 -23.83
N THR A 22 2.55 10.21 -22.93
CA THR A 22 3.45 10.72 -21.88
C THR A 22 3.14 10.17 -20.50
N GLY A 23 1.95 9.64 -20.28
CA GLY A 23 1.43 9.26 -18.96
C GLY A 23 1.10 10.46 -18.06
N ILE A 24 1.30 11.70 -18.51
CA ILE A 24 1.15 12.90 -17.68
C ILE A 24 -0.35 13.29 -17.60
N PRO A 25 -0.95 13.30 -16.39
CA PRO A 25 -2.34 13.70 -16.23
C PRO A 25 -2.60 15.18 -16.52
N ILE A 26 -3.80 15.48 -16.98
CA ILE A 26 -4.26 16.87 -17.17
C ILE A 26 -5.46 17.17 -16.29
N GLU A 27 -5.45 18.35 -15.69
CA GLU A 27 -6.58 18.85 -14.89
C GLU A 27 -7.48 19.75 -15.74
N VAL A 28 -8.78 19.63 -15.52
CA VAL A 28 -9.82 20.42 -16.18
C VAL A 28 -10.64 21.13 -15.12
N SER A 29 -10.65 22.45 -15.13
CA SER A 29 -11.44 23.25 -14.19
C SER A 29 -12.84 23.48 -14.76
N ARG A 30 -13.87 23.23 -13.95
CA ARG A 30 -15.27 23.55 -14.26
C ARG A 30 -15.88 24.31 -13.08
N GLY A 31 -15.86 25.63 -13.17
CA GLY A 31 -16.24 26.51 -12.07
C GLY A 31 -15.30 26.33 -10.87
N ARG A 32 -15.88 26.07 -9.68
CA ARG A 32 -15.11 25.83 -8.44
C ARG A 32 -14.54 24.41 -8.32
N ARG A 33 -14.86 23.51 -9.26
CA ARG A 33 -14.43 22.10 -9.22
C ARG A 33 -13.32 21.83 -10.24
N LYS A 34 -12.49 20.83 -9.93
CA LYS A 34 -11.46 20.31 -10.83
C LYS A 34 -11.72 18.84 -11.11
N LEU A 35 -11.55 18.46 -12.37
CA LEU A 35 -11.54 17.09 -12.86
C LEU A 35 -10.12 16.75 -13.28
N LYS A 36 -9.74 15.48 -13.25
CA LYS A 36 -8.44 15.02 -13.73
C LYS A 36 -8.66 13.90 -14.73
N ILE A 37 -8.04 14.01 -15.89
CA ILE A 37 -7.99 12.95 -16.90
C ILE A 37 -6.65 12.26 -16.72
N VAL A 38 -6.70 10.98 -16.37
CA VAL A 38 -5.55 10.09 -16.20
C VAL A 38 -5.63 8.99 -17.26
N PRO A 39 -4.49 8.50 -17.77
CA PRO A 39 -4.49 7.27 -18.54
C PRO A 39 -4.99 6.14 -17.63
N ASP A 40 -5.86 5.29 -18.17
CA ASP A 40 -6.24 4.07 -17.48
C ASP A 40 -5.22 2.98 -17.81
N ASP A 41 -4.42 2.63 -16.81
CA ASP A 41 -3.42 1.58 -16.91
C ASP A 41 -4.01 0.21 -16.53
N SER A 42 -5.33 0.04 -16.55
CA SER A 42 -6.02 -1.21 -16.19
C SER A 42 -5.55 -2.44 -16.98
N GLY A 43 -4.87 -2.23 -18.12
CA GLY A 43 -4.20 -3.30 -18.88
C GLY A 43 -2.88 -3.81 -18.29
N GLN A 44 -2.30 -3.14 -17.29
CA GLN A 44 -1.07 -3.57 -16.62
C GLN A 44 -1.38 -3.95 -15.17
N SER A 45 -0.98 -5.16 -14.76
CA SER A 45 -0.99 -5.54 -13.35
C SER A 45 -0.14 -4.55 -12.57
N LYS A 46 -0.53 -4.21 -11.34
CA LYS A 46 0.29 -3.37 -10.45
C LYS A 46 1.71 -3.93 -10.30
N LEU A 47 1.87 -5.25 -10.44
CA LEU A 47 3.16 -5.94 -10.38
C LEU A 47 4.02 -5.67 -11.62
N ASP A 48 3.43 -5.43 -12.79
CA ASP A 48 4.16 -5.18 -14.04
C ASP A 48 4.95 -3.87 -13.98
N ARG A 49 4.53 -2.94 -13.14
CA ARG A 49 5.23 -1.67 -12.90
C ARG A 49 6.46 -1.81 -12.02
N LEU A 50 6.65 -2.95 -11.35
CA LEU A 50 7.80 -3.14 -10.47
C LEU A 50 9.07 -3.26 -11.30
N LYS A 51 10.00 -2.31 -11.09
CA LYS A 51 11.35 -2.44 -11.64
C LYS A 51 11.98 -3.74 -11.15
N ARG A 52 12.38 -4.61 -12.09
CA ARG A 52 13.08 -5.86 -11.77
C ARG A 52 14.35 -5.58 -10.98
N ARG A 53 14.54 -6.30 -9.88
CA ARG A 53 15.72 -6.22 -9.00
C ARG A 53 16.33 -7.61 -8.87
N PRO A 54 17.11 -8.08 -9.87
CA PRO A 54 17.63 -9.44 -9.89
C PRO A 54 18.58 -9.76 -8.71
N LYS A 55 19.18 -8.74 -8.10
CA LYS A 55 20.06 -8.86 -6.92
C LYS A 55 19.34 -8.58 -5.60
N ALA A 56 18.01 -8.61 -5.57
CA ALA A 56 17.23 -8.38 -4.35
C ALA A 56 17.44 -9.51 -3.33
N ILE A 57 17.60 -10.75 -3.81
CA ILE A 57 17.94 -11.91 -2.98
C ILE A 57 19.46 -12.05 -2.98
N ARG A 58 20.04 -12.15 -1.78
CA ARG A 58 21.46 -12.46 -1.58
C ARG A 58 21.58 -13.94 -1.27
N GLY A 59 22.24 -14.70 -2.15
CA GLY A 59 22.35 -16.16 -2.04
C GLY A 59 21.34 -16.90 -2.93
N ASP A 60 21.20 -18.20 -2.69
CA ASP A 60 20.30 -19.07 -3.46
C ASP A 60 18.83 -18.84 -3.04
N PRO A 61 17.93 -18.45 -3.99
CA PRO A 61 16.51 -18.29 -3.71
C PRO A 61 15.82 -19.56 -3.19
N GLU A 62 16.25 -20.76 -3.60
CA GLU A 62 15.61 -22.01 -3.17
C GLU A 62 15.74 -22.25 -1.67
N VAL A 63 16.80 -21.72 -1.06
CA VAL A 63 16.97 -21.76 0.39
C VAL A 63 15.86 -20.99 1.12
N LEU A 64 15.37 -19.88 0.56
CA LEU A 64 14.30 -19.08 1.17
C LEU A 64 12.94 -19.77 1.16
N VAL A 65 12.66 -20.57 0.11
CA VAL A 65 11.39 -21.29 -0.04
C VAL A 65 11.23 -22.37 1.01
N HIS A 66 12.35 -22.96 1.44
CA HIS A 66 12.39 -24.05 2.41
C HIS A 66 12.65 -23.61 3.87
N VAL A 67 12.69 -22.30 4.14
CA VAL A 67 12.82 -21.83 5.53
C VAL A 67 11.55 -22.17 6.31
N ASP A 68 11.70 -23.00 7.34
CA ASP A 68 10.63 -23.32 8.29
C ASP A 68 10.61 -22.28 9.42
N TRP A 69 9.51 -21.53 9.50
CA TRP A 69 9.29 -20.47 10.49
C TRP A 69 8.44 -20.92 11.69
N SER A 70 8.06 -22.20 11.75
CA SER A 70 7.11 -22.71 12.75
C SER A 70 7.58 -22.44 14.19
N LYS A 71 8.90 -22.55 14.44
CA LYS A 71 9.50 -22.31 15.76
C LYS A 71 9.45 -20.83 16.17
N GLU A 72 9.71 -19.89 15.26
CA GLU A 72 9.62 -18.47 15.61
C GLU A 72 8.18 -18.04 15.87
N VAL A 73 7.22 -18.57 15.11
CA VAL A 73 5.79 -18.28 15.31
C VAL A 73 5.29 -18.80 16.65
N GLU A 74 5.74 -19.99 17.06
CA GLU A 74 5.43 -20.55 18.38
C GLU A 74 6.04 -19.70 19.52
N LEU A 75 7.29 -19.26 19.35
CA LEU A 75 7.96 -18.37 20.31
C LEU A 75 7.26 -17.02 20.44
N MET A 76 6.80 -16.42 19.34
CA MET A 76 6.04 -15.16 19.37
C MET A 76 4.69 -15.32 20.04
N SER A 77 4.00 -16.43 19.78
CA SER A 77 2.70 -16.74 20.39
C SER A 77 2.82 -16.96 21.90
N ASN A 78 3.85 -17.72 22.33
CA ASN A 78 4.13 -17.96 23.74
C ASN A 78 4.53 -16.66 24.48
N ARG A 79 5.29 -15.78 23.84
CA ARG A 79 5.62 -14.46 24.38
C ARG A 79 4.41 -13.54 24.51
N ALA A 80 3.50 -13.55 23.52
CA ALA A 80 2.26 -12.79 23.58
C ALA A 80 1.37 -13.28 24.73
N ARG A 81 1.28 -14.60 24.91
CA ARG A 81 0.51 -15.24 25.99
C ARG A 81 1.06 -14.90 27.37
N ALA A 82 2.37 -15.01 27.56
CA ALA A 82 3.03 -14.66 28.83
C ALA A 82 2.84 -13.18 29.21
N ARG A 83 2.79 -12.26 28.24
CA ARG A 83 2.48 -10.84 28.49
C ARG A 83 1.05 -10.64 28.97
N PHE A 84 0.09 -11.31 28.33
CA PHE A 84 -1.33 -11.23 28.70
C PHE A 84 -1.59 -11.78 30.11
N ASP A 85 -0.98 -12.92 30.46
CA ASP A 85 -1.12 -13.52 31.79
C ASP A 85 -0.51 -12.63 32.90
N ALA A 86 0.60 -11.92 32.61
CA ALA A 86 1.21 -10.98 33.54
C ALA A 86 0.34 -9.73 33.80
N GLU A 87 -0.39 -9.27 32.79
CA GLU A 87 -1.32 -8.14 32.91
C GLU A 87 -2.57 -8.52 33.71
N ASP A 88 -3.19 -9.68 33.46
CA ASP A 88 -4.35 -10.17 34.23
C ASP A 88 -4.00 -10.40 35.71
N THR A 89 -2.81 -10.93 35.99
CA THR A 89 -2.34 -11.13 37.37
C THR A 89 -2.17 -9.80 38.12
N THR A 90 -1.71 -8.76 37.43
CA THR A 90 -1.56 -7.40 37.97
C THR A 90 -2.92 -6.76 38.26
N ILE A 91 -3.88 -6.90 37.34
CA ILE A 91 -5.25 -6.39 37.50
C ILE A 91 -5.93 -7.06 38.70
N ARG A 92 -5.85 -8.38 38.83
CA ARG A 92 -6.44 -9.13 39.96
C ARG A 92 -5.80 -8.78 41.31
N ARG A 93 -4.49 -8.50 41.36
CA ARG A 93 -3.81 -8.03 42.58
C ARG A 93 -4.29 -6.65 43.02
N ASN A 94 -4.41 -5.71 42.09
CA ASN A 94 -4.87 -4.35 42.39
C ASN A 94 -6.34 -4.34 42.87
N HIS A 95 -7.19 -5.20 42.29
CA HIS A 95 -8.60 -5.31 42.69
C HIS A 95 -8.79 -5.91 44.10
N ARG A 96 -7.87 -6.77 44.58
CA ARG A 96 -7.89 -7.25 45.99
C ARG A 96 -7.38 -6.22 46.98
N ARG A 97 -6.48 -5.31 46.58
CA ARG A 97 -5.97 -4.23 47.42
C ARG A 97 -6.97 -3.10 47.63
N ALA A 98 -7.90 -2.89 46.69
CA ALA A 98 -8.95 -1.86 46.77
C ALA A 98 -10.19 -2.28 47.59
N LYS A 99 -10.20 -3.48 48.19
CA LYS A 99 -11.31 -4.00 49.00
C LYS A 99 -11.06 -3.97 50.52
N TRP A 100 -10.04 -3.23 50.98
CA TRP A 100 -9.75 -2.95 52.38
C TRP A 100 -9.59 -1.45 52.59
#